data_AF-A0A8S8XCD4-F1
#
_entry.id   AF-A0A8S8XCD4-F1
#
_cell.length_a   1.000
_cell.length_b   1.000
_cell.length_c   1.000
_cell.angle_alpha   90.00
_cell.angle_beta   90.00
_cell.angle_gamma   90.00
#
_symmetry.space_group_name_H-M   'P 1'
#
loop_
_entity.id
_entity.type
_entity.pdbx_description
1 polymer ?
#
loop_
_entity_poly.entity_id
_entity_poly.type
_entity_poly.pdbx_seq_one_letter_code
_entity_poly.pdbx_strand_id
1 'polypeptide(L)'
;MTHALLDDAHWGRLDRDLGAAQVEELRTLAARSLKAVLDGLEFATLHGARGDVRRGAERLAGTASMAGLPALTQAARALERAAERGEGTDAVMKPVRSLGQRSLDALSLLEPQPPSTPTSL
;
A
#
# COMPACT_ATOMS: atom_id res chain seq x y z
N MET A 1 12.45 -16.56 -5.70
CA MET A 1 12.76 -15.12 -5.57
C MET A 1 11.64 -14.48 -4.76
N THR A 2 11.89 -14.17 -3.49
CA THR A 2 10.96 -13.43 -2.63
C THR A 2 10.89 -12.00 -3.16
N HIS A 3 9.82 -11.64 -3.88
CA HIS A 3 9.57 -10.23 -4.20
C HIS A 3 9.39 -9.48 -2.88
N ALA A 4 10.32 -8.58 -2.58
CA ALA A 4 10.18 -7.70 -1.42
C ALA A 4 8.86 -6.94 -1.55
N LEU A 5 8.07 -6.94 -0.47
CA LEU A 5 6.79 -6.24 -0.40
C LEU A 5 6.97 -4.72 -0.53
N LEU A 6 8.08 -4.22 0.00
CA LEU A 6 8.53 -2.84 -0.02
C LEU A 6 9.79 -2.70 -0.89
N ASP A 7 9.91 -1.56 -1.57
CA ASP A 7 11.16 -1.10 -2.16
C ASP A 7 11.98 -0.35 -1.08
N ASP A 8 12.88 -1.05 -0.41
CA ASP A 8 13.74 -0.45 0.62
C ASP A 8 14.62 0.68 0.06
N ALA A 9 15.00 0.61 -1.22
CA ALA A 9 15.78 1.65 -1.86
C ALA A 9 14.96 2.93 -2.09
N HIS A 10 13.65 2.81 -2.26
CA HIS A 10 12.73 3.95 -2.32
C HIS A 10 12.71 4.70 -0.98
N TRP A 11 12.47 3.99 0.13
CA TRP A 11 12.45 4.61 1.46
C TRP A 11 13.81 5.14 1.89
N GLY A 12 14.90 4.45 1.54
CA GLY A 12 16.27 4.93 1.81
C GLY A 12 16.65 6.18 1.01
N ARG A 13 16.03 6.44 -0.15
CA ARG A 13 16.17 7.72 -0.86
C ARG A 13 15.41 8.84 -0.14
N LEU A 14 14.15 8.60 0.21
CA LEU A 14 13.33 9.57 0.93
C LEU A 14 13.95 9.96 2.28
N ASP A 15 14.56 9.02 2.99
CA ASP A 15 15.23 9.30 4.28
C ASP A 15 16.42 10.24 4.10
N ARG A 16 17.21 10.06 3.04
CA ARG A 16 18.32 10.97 2.71
C ARG A 16 17.86 12.36 2.29
N ASP A 17 16.75 12.45 1.56
CA ASP A 17 16.29 13.70 0.96
C ASP A 17 15.45 14.54 1.94
N LEU A 18 14.66 13.89 2.80
CA LEU A 18 13.68 14.54 3.67
C LEU A 18 14.03 14.43 5.16
N GLY A 19 14.85 13.45 5.54
CA GLY A 19 15.10 13.09 6.93
C GLY A 19 14.10 12.10 7.51
N ALA A 20 14.54 11.35 8.52
CA ALA A 20 13.79 10.26 9.14
C ALA A 20 12.41 10.67 9.68
N ALA A 21 12.28 11.86 10.26
CA ALA A 21 11.00 12.34 10.82
C ALA A 21 9.94 12.55 9.73
N GLN A 22 10.31 13.18 8.61
CA GLN A 22 9.42 13.40 7.48
C GLN A 22 9.06 12.08 6.78
N VAL A 23 10.00 11.14 6.69
CA VAL A 23 9.73 9.80 6.17
C VAL A 23 8.71 9.06 7.03
N GLU A 24 8.80 9.18 8.35
CA GLU A 24 7.87 8.52 9.26
C GLU A 24 6.44 9.08 9.13
N GLU A 25 6.32 10.40 8.99
CA GLU A 25 5.04 11.05 8.70
C GLU A 25 4.46 10.56 7.36
N LEU A 26 5.30 10.48 6.31
CA LEU A 26 4.89 9.97 5.00
C LEU A 26 4.46 8.50 5.05
N ARG A 27 5.15 7.66 5.84
CA ARG A 27 4.76 6.25 6.06
C ARG A 27 3.40 6.15 6.75
N THR A 28 3.20 6.92 7.80
CA THR A 28 1.91 6.97 8.52
C THR A 28 0.78 7.42 7.61
N LEU A 29 1.01 8.48 6.83
CA LEU A 29 0.05 8.97 5.85
C LEU A 29 -0.24 7.94 4.75
N ALA A 30 0.79 7.24 4.26
CA ALA A 30 0.66 6.19 3.27
C ALA A 30 -0.18 5.02 3.80
N ALA A 31 0.10 4.54 5.01
CA ALA A 31 -0.66 3.45 5.64
C ALA A 31 -2.14 3.83 5.84
N ARG A 32 -2.41 5.03 6.35
CA ARG A 32 -3.78 5.53 6.54
C ARG A 32 -4.54 5.66 5.21
N SER A 33 -3.90 6.26 4.21
CA SER A 33 -4.44 6.39 2.86
C SER A 33 -4.72 5.03 2.23
N LEU A 34 -3.78 4.10 2.38
CA LEU A 34 -3.88 2.76 1.84
C LEU A 34 -5.07 2.00 2.45
N LYS A 35 -5.21 2.05 3.77
CA LYS A 35 -6.33 1.41 4.48
C LYS A 35 -7.67 1.96 4.00
N ALA A 36 -7.82 3.28 3.94
CA ALA A 36 -9.06 3.92 3.53
C ALA A 36 -9.48 3.52 2.10
N VAL A 37 -8.51 3.43 1.17
CA VAL A 37 -8.79 3.01 -0.21
C VAL A 37 -9.14 1.52 -0.28
N LEU A 38 -8.47 0.65 0.49
CA LEU A 38 -8.79 -0.77 0.54
C LEU A 38 -10.20 -1.04 1.07
N ASP A 39 -10.59 -0.39 2.17
CA ASP A 39 -11.92 -0.51 2.75
C ASP A 39 -13.00 -0.06 1.74
N GLY A 40 -12.77 1.07 1.05
CA GLY A 40 -13.67 1.58 0.01
C GLY A 40 -13.77 0.66 -1.21
N LEU A 41 -12.67 0.04 -1.61
CA LEU A 41 -12.63 -0.94 -2.69
C LEU A 41 -13.39 -2.23 -2.35
N GLU A 42 -13.23 -2.73 -1.13
CA GLU A 42 -13.97 -3.90 -0.65
C GLU A 42 -15.48 -3.63 -0.69
N PHE A 43 -15.90 -2.45 -0.19
CA PHE A 43 -17.28 -2.02 -0.26
C PHE A 43 -17.79 -1.91 -1.71
N ALA A 44 -17.06 -1.23 -2.60
CA ALA A 44 -17.46 -1.05 -4.00
C ALA A 44 -17.57 -2.38 -4.76
N THR A 45 -16.68 -3.32 -4.46
CA THR A 45 -16.68 -4.67 -5.05
C THR A 45 -17.91 -5.46 -4.62
N LEU A 46 -18.23 -5.47 -3.31
CA LEU A 46 -19.41 -6.16 -2.76
C LEU A 46 -20.74 -5.65 -3.35
N HIS A 47 -20.81 -4.37 -3.72
CA HIS A 47 -22.04 -3.75 -4.25
C HIS A 47 -22.06 -3.69 -5.78
N GLY A 48 -21.09 -4.29 -6.47
CA GLY A 48 -21.05 -4.34 -7.94
C GLY A 48 -20.87 -2.98 -8.62
N ALA A 49 -20.37 -1.97 -7.89
CA ALA A 49 -20.21 -0.61 -8.38
C ALA A 49 -18.93 -0.47 -9.24
N ARG A 50 -18.95 -1.02 -10.46
CA ARG A 50 -17.77 -1.14 -11.35
C ARG A 50 -17.00 0.16 -11.54
N GLY A 51 -17.71 1.29 -11.69
CA GLY A 51 -17.08 2.61 -11.83
C GLY A 51 -16.30 3.03 -10.57
N ASP A 52 -16.79 2.67 -9.39
CA ASP A 52 -16.12 2.92 -8.12
C ASP A 52 -14.97 1.96 -7.88
N VAL A 53 -15.10 0.69 -8.30
CA VAL A 53 -13.99 -0.27 -8.27
C VAL A 53 -12.84 0.23 -9.14
N ARG A 54 -13.11 0.70 -10.37
CA ARG A 54 -12.07 1.25 -11.26
C ARG A 54 -11.37 2.44 -10.62
N ARG A 55 -12.12 3.44 -10.14
CA ARG A 55 -11.57 4.64 -9.49
C ARG A 55 -10.81 4.31 -8.20
N GLY A 56 -11.30 3.36 -7.42
CA GLY A 56 -10.64 2.87 -6.22
C GLY A 56 -9.33 2.17 -6.54
N ALA A 57 -9.30 1.35 -7.60
CA ALA A 57 -8.12 0.61 -8.05
C ALA A 57 -7.03 1.55 -8.59
N GLU A 58 -7.41 2.59 -9.34
CA GLU A 58 -6.52 3.65 -9.79
C GLU A 58 -5.89 4.39 -8.60
N ARG A 59 -6.71 4.81 -7.63
CA ARG A 59 -6.25 5.44 -6.38
C ARG A 59 -5.32 4.52 -5.59
N LEU A 60 -5.65 3.23 -5.51
CA LEU A 60 -4.84 2.24 -4.82
C LEU A 60 -3.47 2.10 -5.49
N ALA A 61 -3.42 2.05 -6.82
CA ALA A 61 -2.18 1.96 -7.57
C ALA A 61 -1.27 3.17 -7.33
N GLY A 62 -1.85 4.38 -7.31
CA GLY A 62 -1.15 5.62 -6.99
C GLY A 62 -0.57 5.62 -5.58
N THR A 63 -1.39 5.34 -4.56
CA THR A 63 -0.95 5.28 -3.16
C THR A 63 0.12 4.21 -2.96
N ALA A 64 -0.08 3.01 -3.51
CA ALA A 64 0.91 1.93 -3.43
C ALA A 64 2.23 2.31 -4.11
N SER A 65 2.18 3.00 -5.25
CA SER A 65 3.38 3.43 -5.96
C SER A 65 4.15 4.49 -5.17
N MET A 66 3.46 5.45 -4.56
CA MET A 66 4.08 6.46 -3.70
C MET A 66 4.69 5.87 -2.44
N ALA A 67 4.16 4.75 -1.95
CA ALA A 67 4.64 4.04 -0.76
C ALA A 67 5.74 3.01 -1.08
N GLY A 68 6.20 2.91 -2.33
CA GLY A 68 7.18 1.90 -2.74
C GLY A 68 6.67 0.46 -2.62
N LEU A 69 5.40 0.21 -2.95
CA LEU A 69 4.74 -1.10 -2.87
C LEU A 69 4.48 -1.70 -4.27
N PRO A 70 5.53 -2.15 -5.01
CA PRO A 70 5.41 -2.50 -6.42
C PRO A 70 4.44 -3.67 -6.68
N ALA A 71 4.39 -4.66 -5.77
CA ALA A 71 3.48 -5.78 -5.89
C ALA A 71 2.01 -5.35 -5.76
N LEU A 72 1.73 -4.42 -4.84
CA LEU A 72 0.37 -3.89 -4.64
C LEU A 72 -0.03 -2.96 -5.78
N THR A 73 0.89 -2.15 -6.31
CA THR A 73 0.65 -1.34 -7.53
C THR A 73 0.26 -2.23 -8.71
N GLN A 74 0.97 -3.34 -8.94
CA GLN A 74 0.64 -4.26 -10.03
C GLN A 74 -0.73 -4.93 -9.83
N ALA A 75 -1.04 -5.36 -8.61
CA ALA A 75 -2.33 -5.95 -8.28
C ALA A 75 -3.49 -4.95 -8.44
N ALA A 76 -3.31 -3.71 -8.00
CA ALA A 76 -4.27 -2.63 -8.16
C ALA A 76 -4.55 -2.33 -9.65
N ARG A 77 -3.51 -2.25 -10.48
CA ARG A 77 -3.67 -2.10 -11.94
C ARG A 77 -4.36 -3.30 -12.60
N ALA A 78 -4.17 -4.51 -12.07
CA ALA A 78 -4.90 -5.68 -12.55
C ALA A 78 -6.40 -5.58 -12.21
N LEU A 79 -6.73 -5.10 -11.01
CA LEU A 79 -8.12 -4.85 -10.59
C LEU A 79 -8.78 -3.76 -11.44
N GLU A 80 -8.06 -2.67 -11.73
CA GLU A 80 -8.52 -1.60 -12.62
C GLU A 80 -8.93 -2.16 -13.98
N ARG A 81 -8.04 -2.93 -14.64
CA ARG A 81 -8.33 -3.58 -15.92
C ARG A 81 -9.48 -4.58 -15.84
N ALA A 82 -9.62 -5.30 -14.74
CA ALA A 82 -10.73 -6.21 -14.51
C ALA A 82 -12.06 -5.46 -14.41
N ALA A 83 -12.08 -4.33 -13.70
CA ALA A 83 -13.25 -3.46 -13.59
C ALA A 83 -13.63 -2.82 -14.94
N GLU A 84 -12.64 -2.40 -15.74
CA GLU A 84 -12.85 -1.86 -17.09
C GLU A 84 -13.49 -2.88 -18.04
N ARG A 85 -13.04 -4.14 -17.98
CA ARG A 85 -13.62 -5.22 -18.78
C ARG A 85 -14.96 -5.73 -18.21
N GLY A 86 -15.31 -5.35 -16.99
CA GLY A 86 -16.51 -5.83 -16.31
C GLY A 86 -16.43 -7.31 -15.90
N GLU A 87 -15.22 -7.84 -15.74
CA GLU A 87 -14.98 -9.27 -15.53
C GLU A 87 -14.18 -9.51 -14.24
N GLY A 88 -14.65 -10.45 -13.40
CA GLY A 88 -13.82 -11.10 -12.38
C GLY A 88 -13.25 -10.18 -11.29
N THR A 89 -13.86 -9.02 -11.00
CA THR A 89 -13.39 -8.08 -9.96
C THR A 89 -13.25 -8.75 -8.60
N ASP A 90 -14.16 -9.64 -8.23
CA ASP A 90 -14.12 -10.37 -6.95
C ASP A 90 -12.91 -11.31 -6.87
N ALA A 91 -12.59 -11.98 -7.97
CA ALA A 91 -11.45 -12.90 -8.06
C ALA A 91 -10.12 -12.14 -7.94
N VAL A 92 -10.04 -10.94 -8.51
CA VAL A 92 -8.86 -10.06 -8.43
C VAL A 92 -8.80 -9.30 -7.11
N MET A 93 -9.93 -9.07 -6.43
CA MET A 93 -9.97 -8.35 -5.16
C MET A 93 -9.36 -9.17 -4.01
N LYS A 94 -9.51 -10.51 -4.01
CA LYS A 94 -8.90 -11.39 -3.00
C LYS A 94 -7.37 -11.21 -2.87
N PRO A 95 -6.57 -11.31 -3.96
CA PRO A 95 -5.14 -11.06 -3.87
C PRO A 95 -4.81 -9.60 -3.56
N VAL A 96 -5.60 -8.63 -4.04
CA VAL A 96 -5.43 -7.20 -3.69
C VAL A 96 -5.58 -6.98 -2.18
N ARG A 97 -6.60 -7.57 -1.54
CA ARG A 97 -6.81 -7.49 -0.10
C ARG A 97 -5.66 -8.11 0.69
N SER A 98 -5.24 -9.32 0.31
CA SER A 98 -4.13 -10.00 0.98
C SER A 98 -2.83 -9.21 0.87
N LEU A 99 -2.50 -8.71 -0.33
CA LEU A 99 -1.34 -7.85 -0.55
C LEU A 99 -1.45 -6.52 0.20
N GLY A 100 -2.64 -5.92 0.20
CA GLY A 100 -2.94 -4.69 0.92
C GLY A 100 -2.69 -4.83 2.42
N GLN A 101 -3.19 -5.90 3.03
CA GLN A 101 -2.97 -6.17 4.46
C GLN A 101 -1.49 -6.36 4.77
N ARG A 102 -0.78 -7.20 4.02
CA ARG A 102 0.67 -7.38 4.23
C ARG A 102 1.47 -6.09 4.03
N SER A 103 1.01 -5.21 3.15
CA SER A 103 1.64 -3.91 2.91
C SER A 103 1.39 -2.95 4.07
N LEU A 104 0.18 -2.96 4.65
CA LEU A 104 -0.12 -2.22 5.88
C LEU A 104 0.76 -2.72 7.03
N ASP A 105 0.84 -4.04 7.22
CA ASP A 105 1.68 -4.64 8.27
C ASP A 105 3.15 -4.26 8.07
N ALA A 106 3.65 -4.28 6.83
CA ALA A 106 5.02 -3.90 6.52
C ALA A 106 5.31 -2.41 6.75
N LEU A 107 4.33 -1.53 6.48
CA LEU A 107 4.44 -0.10 6.80
C LEU A 107 4.39 0.15 8.31
N SER A 108 3.70 -0.70 9.09
CA SER A 108 3.61 -0.61 10.54
C SER A 108 4.80 -1.24 11.28
N LEU A 109 5.48 -2.25 10.72
CA LEU A 109 6.62 -2.93 11.34
C LEU A 109 7.94 -2.15 11.26
N LEU A 110 7.96 -1.03 10.53
CA LEU A 110 9.11 -0.13 10.41
C LEU A 110 9.09 0.97 11.49
N GLU A 111 8.57 0.68 12.68
CA GLU A 111 8.70 1.58 13.83
C GLU A 111 10.19 1.87 14.09
N PRO A 112 10.57 3.13 14.40
CA PRO A 112 11.90 3.41 14.88
C PRO A 112 12.12 2.64 16.18
N GLN A 113 13.13 1.76 16.20
CA GLN A 113 13.66 1.24 17.46
C GLN A 113 13.94 2.45 18.37
N PRO A 114 13.40 2.48 19.60
CA PRO A 114 13.74 3.54 20.53
C PRO A 114 15.27 3.60 20.64
N PRO A 115 15.87 4.80 20.72
CA PRO A 115 17.31 4.92 20.87
C PRO A 115 17.71 4.04 22.06
N SER A 116 18.53 3.03 21.81
CA SER A 116 19.08 2.20 22.87
C SER A 116 19.75 3.16 23.84
N THR A 117 19.16 3.34 25.02
CA THR A 117 19.76 4.16 26.06
C THR A 117 21.17 3.60 26.28
N PRO A 118 22.23 4.39 26.09
CA PRO A 118 23.54 3.92 26.47
C PRO A 118 23.50 3.73 27.97
N THR A 119 23.60 2.46 28.41
CA THR A 119 23.88 2.11 29.79
C THR A 119 25.17 2.83 30.17
N SER A 120 25.03 3.96 30.86
CA SER A 120 26.17 4.61 31.49
C SER A 120 26.60 3.71 32.65
N LEU A 121 27.88 3.33 32.60
CA LEU A 121 28.61 2.57 33.61
C LEU A 121 28.62 3.27 34.98
#